data_AF-A0A0C3P339-F1
#
_entry.id   AF-A0A0C3P339-F1
#
_cell.length_a   1.000
_cell.length_b   1.000
_cell.length_c   1.000
_cell.angle_alpha   90.00
_cell.angle_beta   90.00
_cell.angle_gamma   90.00
#
_symmetry.space_group_name_H-M   'P 1'
#
loop_
_entity.id
_entity.type
_entity.pdbx_description
1 polymer ?
#
loop_
_entity_poly.entity_id
_entity_poly.type
_entity_poly.pdbx_seq_one_letter_code
_entity_poly.pdbx_strand_id
1 'polypeptide(L)'
;MAFHEQIQAFIDIVLRYNCGSGLFGKCLAYYGMVEAQGHGSLHCHMLVWVGGNPNPNRLRSRMQEDGVFQSSVIRWLEDTIKCEIPGMTDILGMENDLRLSYNNDNDDFDPHVECPPQVEELDEQAFATEFQDFVR
;
A
#
# COMPACT_ATOMS: atom_id res chain seq x y z
N MET A 1 0.33 7.66 19.47
CA MET A 1 -0.21 9.01 19.18
C MET A 1 0.02 9.46 17.72
N ALA A 2 1.12 9.10 17.05
CA ALA A 2 1.41 9.61 15.70
C ALA A 2 0.39 9.25 14.59
N PHE A 3 -0.23 8.06 14.65
CA PHE A 3 -1.10 7.58 13.57
C PHE A 3 -2.36 8.43 13.36
N HIS A 4 -3.03 8.84 14.45
CA HIS A 4 -4.23 9.66 14.35
C HIS A 4 -3.94 11.01 13.66
N GLU A 5 -2.85 11.67 14.08
CA GLU A 5 -2.40 12.93 13.50
C GLU A 5 -2.06 12.79 12.01
N GLN A 6 -1.45 11.66 11.60
CA GLN A 6 -1.18 11.37 10.20
C GLN A 6 -2.46 11.23 9.37
N ILE A 7 -3.46 10.50 9.87
CA ILE A 7 -4.74 10.35 9.17
C ILE A 7 -5.50 11.68 9.10
N GLN A 8 -5.50 12.48 10.17
CA GLN A 8 -6.11 13.81 10.12
C GLN A 8 -5.41 14.75 9.15
N ALA A 9 -4.07 14.78 9.16
CA ALA A 9 -3.30 15.56 8.20
C ALA A 9 -3.59 15.12 6.75
N PHE A 10 -3.74 13.81 6.50
CA PHE A 10 -4.14 13.32 5.18
C PHE A 10 -5.52 13.83 4.76
N ILE A 11 -6.52 13.80 5.66
CA ILE A 11 -7.88 14.29 5.37
C ILE A 11 -7.89 15.81 5.13
N ASP A 12 -7.19 16.58 5.95
CA ASP A 12 -7.21 18.03 5.91
C ASP A 12 -6.35 18.61 4.77
N ILE A 13 -5.19 18.02 4.51
CA ILE A 13 -4.19 18.57 3.59
C ILE A 13 -4.28 17.90 2.22
N VAL A 14 -4.34 16.56 2.17
CA VAL A 14 -4.32 15.82 0.90
C VAL A 14 -5.71 15.76 0.29
N LEU A 15 -6.72 15.33 1.06
CA LEU A 15 -8.10 15.27 0.58
C LEU A 15 -8.77 16.65 0.55
N ARG A 16 -8.37 17.55 1.46
CA ARG A 16 -9.01 18.85 1.71
C ARG A 16 -10.52 18.73 1.87
N TYR A 17 -10.97 17.74 2.65
CA TYR A 17 -12.40 17.50 2.86
C TYR A 17 -13.09 18.75 3.43
N ASN A 18 -14.22 19.15 2.85
CA ASN A 18 -14.93 20.41 3.14
C ASN A 18 -14.13 21.72 2.94
N CYS A 19 -12.91 21.65 2.42
CA CYS A 19 -11.99 22.79 2.27
C CYS A 19 -11.62 23.08 0.81
N GLY A 20 -12.38 22.53 -0.15
CA GLY A 20 -12.21 22.76 -1.60
C GLY A 20 -11.74 21.51 -2.35
N SER A 21 -10.92 21.71 -3.39
CA SER A 21 -10.30 20.62 -4.14
C SER A 21 -8.94 20.27 -3.53
N GLY A 22 -8.79 19.01 -3.11
CA GLY A 22 -7.53 18.40 -2.69
C GLY A 22 -6.71 17.89 -3.87
N LEU A 23 -5.69 17.09 -3.56
CA LEU A 23 -4.78 16.49 -4.54
C LEU A 23 -5.53 15.64 -5.58
N PHE A 24 -6.52 14.88 -5.13
CA PHE A 24 -7.35 14.03 -5.99
C PHE A 24 -8.54 14.76 -6.60
N GLY A 25 -8.74 16.04 -6.31
CA GLY A 25 -9.93 16.81 -6.69
C GLY A 25 -10.90 17.05 -5.53
N LYS A 26 -12.17 17.30 -5.82
CA LYS A 26 -13.18 17.60 -4.79
C LYS A 26 -13.62 16.32 -4.09
N CYS A 27 -13.20 16.15 -2.83
CA CYS A 27 -13.66 15.07 -1.97
C CYS A 27 -15.13 15.31 -1.55
N LEU A 28 -16.01 14.37 -1.88
CA LEU A 28 -17.45 14.43 -1.55
C LEU A 28 -17.76 13.71 -0.25
N ALA A 29 -17.08 12.60 0.00
CA ALA A 29 -17.22 11.77 1.20
C ALA A 29 -15.98 10.90 1.35
N TYR A 30 -15.76 10.40 2.56
CA TYR A 30 -14.79 9.35 2.83
C TYR A 30 -15.32 8.42 3.92
N TYR A 31 -14.82 7.20 3.92
CA TYR A 31 -14.99 6.19 4.95
C TYR A 31 -13.62 5.62 5.26
N GLY A 32 -13.27 5.49 6.54
CA GLY A 32 -11.96 4.98 6.97
C GLY A 32 -12.13 3.96 8.08
N MET A 33 -11.38 2.86 8.01
CA MET A 33 -11.37 1.81 9.01
C MET A 33 -9.94 1.54 9.44
N VAL A 34 -9.69 1.53 10.75
CA VAL A 34 -8.36 1.35 11.33
C VAL A 34 -8.25 -0.08 11.85
N GLU A 35 -7.21 -0.78 11.41
CA GLU A 35 -6.91 -2.14 11.82
C GLU A 35 -5.51 -2.20 12.45
N ALA A 36 -5.35 -3.12 13.40
CA ALA A 36 -4.03 -3.50 13.89
C ALA A 36 -3.49 -4.63 13.00
N GLN A 37 -2.34 -4.40 12.40
CA GLN A 37 -1.58 -5.45 11.73
C GLN A 37 -0.72 -6.19 12.77
N GLY A 38 -0.28 -7.40 12.43
CA GLY A 38 0.63 -8.20 13.27
C GLY A 38 1.78 -7.33 13.81
N HIS A 39 2.11 -7.51 15.09
CA HIS A 39 3.07 -6.69 15.87
C HIS A 39 2.57 -5.29 16.30
N GLY A 40 1.27 -5.00 16.19
CA GLY A 40 0.65 -3.82 16.82
C GLY A 40 0.79 -2.50 16.06
N SER A 41 1.25 -2.55 14.80
CA SER A 41 1.22 -1.39 13.91
C SER A 41 -0.20 -1.14 13.41
N LEU A 42 -0.61 0.14 13.34
CA LEU A 42 -1.92 0.52 12.83
C LEU A 42 -1.83 0.86 11.34
N HIS A 43 -2.81 0.43 10.56
CA HIS A 43 -3.01 0.88 9.18
C HIS A 43 -4.49 1.24 8.96
N CYS A 44 -4.76 2.08 7.95
CA CYS A 44 -6.10 2.58 7.65
C CYS A 44 -6.50 2.20 6.22
N HIS A 45 -7.57 1.45 6.08
CA HIS A 45 -8.24 1.24 4.80
C HIS A 45 -9.25 2.38 4.60
N MET A 46 -9.05 3.18 3.54
CA MET A 46 -9.92 4.32 3.23
C MET A 46 -10.63 4.15 1.88
N LEU A 47 -11.92 4.46 1.87
CA LEU A 47 -12.72 4.63 0.67
C LEU A 47 -13.05 6.12 0.51
N VAL A 48 -12.69 6.70 -0.64
CA VAL A 48 -12.83 8.14 -0.89
C VAL A 48 -13.66 8.36 -2.15
N TRP A 49 -14.70 9.19 -2.04
CA TRP A 49 -15.55 9.58 -3.17
C TRP A 49 -15.10 10.92 -3.72
N VAL A 50 -14.55 10.90 -4.94
CA VAL A 50 -14.05 12.10 -5.63
C VAL A 50 -15.04 12.51 -6.72
N GLY A 51 -15.49 13.77 -6.66
CA GLY A 51 -16.42 14.34 -7.63
C GLY A 51 -15.75 14.78 -8.94
N GLY A 52 -16.50 14.73 -10.04
CA GLY A 52 -16.09 15.27 -11.35
C GLY A 52 -15.46 14.26 -12.31
N ASN A 53 -15.20 13.04 -11.86
CA ASN A 53 -14.63 12.00 -12.73
C ASN A 53 -15.67 11.47 -13.73
N PRO A 54 -15.28 11.27 -15.01
CA PRO A 54 -16.13 10.57 -15.97
C PRO A 54 -16.34 9.12 -15.54
N ASN A 55 -17.45 8.53 -15.99
CA ASN A 55 -17.66 7.09 -15.80
C ASN A 55 -16.55 6.27 -16.52
N PRO A 56 -16.31 5.01 -16.14
CA PRO A 56 -15.19 4.22 -16.66
C PRO A 56 -15.15 4.09 -18.19
N ASN A 57 -16.31 3.95 -18.82
CA ASN A 57 -16.39 3.84 -20.29
C ASN A 57 -15.97 5.14 -20.97
N ARG A 58 -16.50 6.27 -20.49
CA ARG A 58 -16.15 7.59 -21.02
C ARG A 58 -14.69 7.94 -20.73
N LEU A 59 -14.18 7.58 -19.55
CA LEU A 59 -12.76 7.76 -19.22
C LEU A 59 -11.89 7.00 -20.22
N ARG A 60 -12.21 5.71 -20.47
CA ARG A 60 -11.49 4.86 -21.43
C ARG A 60 -11.50 5.46 -22.83
N SER A 61 -12.67 5.79 -23.36
CA SER A 61 -12.78 6.41 -24.70
C SER A 61 -11.96 7.70 -24.78
N ARG A 62 -12.05 8.56 -23.76
CA ARG A 62 -11.30 9.82 -23.74
C ARG A 62 -9.79 9.61 -23.68
N MET A 63 -9.31 8.61 -22.94
CA MET A 63 -7.89 8.25 -22.90
C MET A 63 -7.38 7.71 -24.25
N GLN A 64 -8.26 7.19 -25.12
CA GLN A 64 -7.89 6.68 -26.44
C GLN A 64 -7.99 7.75 -27.54
N GLU A 65 -8.97 8.65 -27.42
CA GLU A 65 -9.30 9.64 -28.46
C GLU A 65 -8.56 10.97 -28.26
N ASP A 66 -8.25 11.35 -27.02
CA ASP A 66 -7.65 12.63 -26.65
C ASP A 66 -6.25 12.41 -26.06
N GLY A 67 -5.23 12.48 -26.91
CA GLY A 67 -3.83 12.29 -26.51
C GLY A 67 -3.34 13.33 -25.50
N VAL A 68 -3.88 14.55 -25.52
CA VAL A 68 -3.52 15.59 -24.54
C VAL A 68 -4.05 15.24 -23.16
N PHE A 69 -5.32 14.82 -23.09
CA PHE A 69 -5.91 14.33 -21.86
C PHE A 69 -5.15 13.11 -21.34
N GLN A 70 -4.87 12.13 -22.21
CA GLN A 70 -4.11 10.93 -21.84
C GLN A 70 -2.76 11.27 -21.20
N SER A 71 -1.93 12.08 -21.87
CA SER A 71 -0.64 12.48 -21.35
C SER A 71 -0.76 13.27 -20.03
N SER A 72 -1.80 14.10 -19.88
CA SER A 72 -2.04 14.83 -18.63
C SER A 72 -2.36 13.90 -17.45
N VAL A 73 -3.14 12.84 -17.68
CA VAL A 73 -3.50 11.86 -16.64
C VAL A 73 -2.28 11.03 -16.24
N ILE A 74 -1.51 10.56 -17.22
CA ILE A 74 -0.27 9.78 -16.96
C ILE A 74 0.71 10.62 -16.16
N ARG A 75 0.98 11.86 -16.60
CA ARG A 75 1.87 12.77 -15.89
C ARG A 75 1.41 13.01 -14.45
N TRP A 76 0.12 13.24 -14.24
CA TRP A 76 -0.42 13.42 -12.89
C TRP A 76 -0.23 12.17 -12.01
N LEU A 77 -0.41 10.97 -12.55
CA LEU A 77 -0.16 9.70 -11.82
C LEU A 77 1.32 9.56 -11.45
N GLU A 78 2.23 9.83 -12.39
CA GLU A 78 3.68 9.75 -12.18
C GLU A 78 4.19 10.79 -11.17
N ASP A 79 3.58 11.99 -11.15
CA ASP A 79 3.91 13.03 -10.17
C ASP A 79 3.39 12.70 -8.76
N THR A 80 2.31 11.91 -8.66
CA THR A 80 1.63 11.61 -7.39
C THR A 80 2.08 10.29 -6.74
N ILE A 81 2.32 9.25 -7.53
CA ILE A 81 2.64 7.90 -7.04
C ILE A 81 4.14 7.71 -7.12
N LYS A 82 4.80 7.64 -5.94
CA LYS A 82 6.25 7.44 -5.82
C LYS A 82 6.53 6.18 -5.02
N CYS A 83 7.33 5.29 -5.58
CA CYS A 83 7.88 4.11 -4.90
C CYS A 83 9.36 4.30 -4.55
N GLU A 84 9.86 5.53 -4.68
CA GLU A 84 11.25 5.91 -4.47
C GLU A 84 11.36 6.97 -3.37
N ILE A 85 12.53 7.03 -2.74
CA ILE A 85 12.84 8.02 -1.71
C ILE A 85 13.16 9.35 -2.40
N PRO A 86 12.80 10.53 -1.85
CA PRO A 86 13.16 11.80 -2.45
C PRO A 86 14.66 11.92 -2.77
N GLY A 87 14.99 12.26 -4.01
CA GLY A 87 16.38 12.41 -4.49
C GLY A 87 17.01 11.14 -5.04
N MET A 88 16.30 10.01 -5.03
CA MET A 88 16.73 8.79 -5.69
C MET A 88 16.61 8.93 -7.21
N THR A 89 17.75 8.89 -7.91
CA THR A 89 17.82 9.00 -9.38
C THR A 89 18.28 7.71 -10.06
N ASP A 90 18.86 6.80 -9.27
CA ASP A 90 19.45 5.57 -9.76
C ASP A 90 18.48 4.40 -9.55
N ILE A 91 18.31 3.59 -10.58
CA ILE A 91 17.65 2.29 -10.45
C ILE A 91 18.62 1.39 -9.69
N LEU A 92 18.34 1.13 -8.41
CA LEU A 92 19.04 0.09 -7.69
C LEU A 92 18.69 -1.23 -8.37
N GLY A 93 19.69 -1.88 -8.96
CA GLY A 93 19.51 -3.24 -9.43
C GLY A 93 19.04 -4.09 -8.26
N MET A 94 17.94 -4.83 -8.44
CA MET A 94 17.62 -5.92 -7.52
C MET A 94 18.75 -6.93 -7.63
N GLU A 95 19.73 -6.87 -6.72
CA GLU A 95 20.49 -8.07 -6.40
C GLU A 95 19.48 -9.06 -5.83
N ASN A 96 19.05 -10.01 -6.67
CA ASN A 96 18.15 -11.12 -6.29
C ASN A 96 18.74 -12.00 -5.16
N ASP A 97 19.97 -11.71 -4.70
CA ASP A 97 20.62 -12.35 -3.57
C ASP A 97 20.34 -11.65 -2.23
N LEU A 98 19.63 -10.53 -2.21
CA LEU A 98 18.92 -10.10 -1.01
C LEU A 98 17.70 -11.02 -0.81
N ARG A 99 17.97 -12.30 -0.51
CA ARG A 99 17.21 -12.93 0.57
C ARG A 99 17.23 -11.89 1.69
N LEU A 100 16.08 -11.53 2.22
CA LEU A 100 16.01 -10.88 3.53
C LEU A 100 16.67 -11.87 4.50
N SER A 101 18.00 -11.85 4.51
CA SER A 101 18.86 -12.61 5.38
C SER A 101 18.66 -11.93 6.72
N TYR A 102 17.65 -12.39 7.44
CA TYR A 102 17.73 -12.33 8.88
C TYR A 102 18.99 -13.12 9.22
N ASN A 103 20.05 -12.38 9.56
CA ASN A 103 21.34 -12.94 9.91
C ASN A 103 21.16 -13.82 11.16
N ASN A 104 20.87 -15.11 10.96
CA ASN A 104 21.06 -16.16 11.96
C ASN A 104 22.56 -16.53 12.02
N ASP A 105 23.45 -15.54 12.05
CA ASP A 105 24.88 -15.76 12.21
C ASP A 105 25.23 -16.19 13.65
N ASN A 106 24.26 -16.11 14.56
CA ASN A 106 24.35 -16.71 15.87
C ASN A 106 23.23 -17.75 15.97
N ASP A 107 23.57 -18.94 16.47
CA ASP A 107 22.67 -20.03 16.89
C ASP A 107 21.70 -19.62 18.04
N ASP A 108 21.37 -18.32 18.13
CA ASP A 108 20.45 -17.75 19.11
C ASP A 108 19.04 -17.84 18.52
N PHE A 109 18.22 -18.66 19.16
CA PHE A 109 16.83 -18.87 18.80
C PHE A 109 16.06 -17.56 19.02
N ASP A 110 15.72 -16.85 17.93
CA ASP A 110 14.85 -15.69 18.00
C ASP A 110 13.38 -16.12 17.78
N PRO A 111 12.56 -16.18 18.84
CA PRO A 111 11.17 -16.60 18.74
C PRO A 111 10.30 -15.64 17.91
N HIS A 112 10.80 -14.47 17.52
CA HIS A 112 10.07 -13.53 16.66
C HIS A 112 10.23 -13.81 15.16
N VAL A 113 11.04 -14.80 14.77
CA VAL A 113 11.44 -15.04 13.38
C VAL A 113 11.15 -16.48 12.94
N GLU A 114 10.40 -17.24 13.73
CA GLU A 114 9.99 -18.56 13.30
C GLU A 114 9.12 -18.44 12.04
N CYS A 115 9.59 -19.03 10.95
CA CYS A 115 8.84 -19.07 9.72
C CYS A 115 7.65 -20.03 9.91
N PRO A 116 6.40 -19.59 9.72
CA PRO A 116 5.28 -20.52 9.74
C PRO A 116 5.46 -21.56 8.63
N PRO A 117 4.87 -22.77 8.76
CA PRO A 117 4.89 -23.75 7.69
C PRO A 117 4.38 -23.12 6.40
N GLN A 118 5.01 -23.43 5.26
CA GLN A 118 4.63 -22.88 3.96
C GLN A 118 3.80 -23.91 3.19
N VAL A 119 2.65 -23.50 2.65
CA VAL A 119 1.75 -24.36 1.86
C VAL A 119 2.40 -24.89 0.57
N GLU A 120 3.51 -24.29 0.15
CA GLU A 120 4.28 -24.67 -1.03
C GLU A 120 5.26 -25.81 -0.75
N GLU A 121 5.60 -26.03 0.53
CA GLU A 121 6.62 -26.99 0.97
C GLU A 121 6.03 -28.28 1.53
N LEU A 122 4.75 -28.24 1.94
CA LEU A 122 4.05 -29.33 2.61
C LEU A 122 2.78 -29.71 1.87
N ASP A 123 2.40 -30.99 1.96
CA ASP A 123 1.05 -31.38 1.57
C ASP A 123 0.01 -30.79 2.54
N GLU A 124 -1.25 -30.74 2.11
CA GLU A 124 -2.33 -30.08 2.83
C GLU A 124 -2.50 -30.62 4.27
N GLN A 125 -2.24 -31.91 4.49
CA GLN A 125 -2.45 -32.55 5.78
C GLN A 125 -1.25 -32.35 6.72
N ALA A 126 -0.03 -32.37 6.18
CA ALA A 126 1.19 -32.02 6.87
C ALA A 126 1.18 -30.53 7.26
N PHE A 127 0.84 -29.64 6.33
CA PHE A 127 0.69 -28.21 6.60
C PHE A 127 -0.32 -27.95 7.72
N ALA A 128 -1.51 -28.57 7.66
CA ALA A 128 -2.54 -28.37 8.67
C ALA A 128 -2.07 -28.80 10.08
N THR A 129 -1.26 -29.86 10.16
CA THR A 129 -0.72 -30.35 11.43
C THR A 129 0.35 -29.40 11.96
N GLU A 130 1.34 -29.06 11.15
CA GLU A 130 2.42 -28.15 11.57
C GLU A 130 1.91 -26.74 11.88
N PHE A 131 0.92 -26.25 11.14
CA PHE A 131 0.32 -24.94 11.42
C PHE A 131 -0.41 -24.92 12.76
N GLN A 132 -1.11 -26.01 13.11
CA GLN A 132 -1.79 -26.13 14.40
C GLN A 132 -0.82 -26.22 15.57
N ASP A 133 0.33 -26.85 15.37
CA ASP A 133 1.39 -26.91 16.38
C ASP A 133 2.13 -25.58 16.51
N PHE A 134 2.35 -24.85 15.41
CA PHE A 134 3.00 -23.53 15.38
C PHE A 134 2.17 -22.43 16.07
N VAL A 135 0.84 -22.44 15.91
CA VAL A 135 -0.05 -21.38 16.44
C VAL A 135 -0.45 -21.59 17.91
N ARG A 136 -0.06 -22.72 18.52
CA ARG A 136 -0.37 -23.04 19.93
C ARG A 136 0.51 -22.32 20.93
#